data_AF-A0A968BS96-F1
#
_entry.id   AF-A0A968BS96-F1
#
_cell.length_a   1.000
_cell.length_b   1.000
_cell.length_c   1.000
_cell.angle_alpha   90.00
_cell.angle_beta   90.00
_cell.angle_gamma   90.00
#
_symmetry.space_group_name_H-M   'P 1'
#
loop_
_entity.id
_entity.type
_entity.pdbx_description
1 polymer ?
#
loop_
_entity_poly.entity_id
_entity_poly.type
_entity_poly.pdbx_seq_one_letter_code
_entity_poly.pdbx_strand_id
1 'polypeptide(L)' 'MKILLLSPKSSVWSSRSHIHMGLGYLAGALIAAGYDDVTLFEEQIEEEPLSSLLARERYDLVGIS' A
#
# COMPACT_ATOMS: atom_id res chain seq x y z
N MET A 1 3.60 4.18 -14.83
CA MET A 1 4.32 4.48 -13.58
C MET A 1 3.76 3.55 -12.54
N LYS A 2 4.60 2.70 -11.96
CA LYS A 2 4.21 1.64 -11.05
C LYS A 2 4.28 2.16 -9.61
N ILE A 3 3.13 2.24 -8.95
CA ILE A 3 2.96 2.89 -7.64
C ILE A 3 2.63 1.83 -6.60
N LEU A 4 3.35 1.84 -5.48
CA LEU A 4 3.00 1.08 -4.28
C LEU A 4 2.44 2.03 -3.22
N LEU A 5 1.26 1.73 -2.69
CA LEU A 5 0.71 2.38 -1.51
C LEU A 5 0.73 1.37 -0.35
N LEU A 6 1.57 1.66 0.64
CA LEU A 6 1.90 0.78 1.75
C LEU A 6 1.28 1.30 3.05
N SER A 7 0.60 0.42 3.77
CA SER A 7 0.25 0.57 5.18
C SER A 7 1.08 -0.43 5.99
N PRO A 8 2.12 0.03 6.72
CA PRO A 8 2.91 -0.81 7.59
C PRO A 8 2.20 -1.07 8.91
N LYS A 9 2.51 -2.21 9.53
CA LYS A 9 1.91 -2.58 10.80
C LYS A 9 2.43 -1.66 11.91
N SER A 10 1.54 -0.88 12.52
CA SER A 10 1.91 -0.04 13.65
C SER A 10 2.26 -0.88 14.88
N SER A 11 3.43 -0.61 15.48
CA SER A 11 3.85 -1.17 16.77
C SER A 11 3.44 -0.29 17.97
N VAL A 12 2.95 0.92 17.71
CA VAL A 12 2.65 1.95 18.72
C VAL A 12 1.16 2.27 18.83
N TRP A 13 0.38 2.09 17.75
CA TRP A 13 -1.06 2.27 17.77
C TRP A 13 -1.78 0.92 17.75
N SER A 14 -2.49 0.64 18.84
CA SER A 14 -3.33 -0.56 18.97
C SER A 14 -4.81 -0.27 18.62
N SER A 15 -5.08 0.48 17.54
CA SER A 15 -6.47 0.52 17.06
C SER A 15 -6.83 -0.86 16.50
N ARG A 16 -8.13 -1.21 16.54
CA ARG A 16 -8.64 -2.38 15.81
C ARG A 16 -8.08 -2.33 14.38
N SER A 17 -7.79 -3.48 13.79
CA SER A 17 -7.47 -3.62 12.37
C SER A 17 -8.65 -3.07 11.56
N HIS A 18 -8.59 -1.80 11.20
CA HIS A 18 -9.60 -1.17 10.36
C HIS A 18 -9.12 -1.26 8.93
N ILE A 19 -10.05 -1.46 8.00
CA ILE A 19 -9.78 -1.32 6.57
C ILE A 19 -9.21 0.09 6.38
N HIS A 20 -7.96 0.19 5.90
CA HIS A 20 -7.25 1.45 5.71
C HIS A 20 -7.83 2.20 4.49
N MET A 21 -9.05 2.72 4.65
CA MET A 21 -9.83 3.33 3.57
C MET A 21 -9.11 4.51 2.92
N GLY A 22 -8.22 5.20 3.65
CA GLY A 22 -7.44 6.32 3.14
C GLY A 22 -6.57 5.95 1.92
N LEU A 23 -5.87 4.81 1.97
CA LEU A 23 -5.08 4.34 0.82
C LEU A 23 -5.99 3.87 -0.32
N GLY A 24 -7.14 3.29 -0.02
CA GLY A 24 -8.15 2.94 -1.04
C GLY A 24 -8.69 4.16 -1.80
N TYR A 25 -8.98 5.27 -1.10
CA TYR A 25 -9.39 6.52 -1.73
C TYR A 25 -8.28 7.14 -2.58
N LEU A 26 -7.04 7.14 -2.08
CA LEU A 26 -5.89 7.63 -2.85
C LEU A 26 -5.65 6.79 -4.10
N ALA A 27 -5.74 5.45 -4.01
CA ALA A 27 -5.64 4.56 -5.15
C ALA A 27 -6.72 4.88 -6.20
N GLY A 28 -7.98 5.05 -5.78
CA GLY A 28 -9.06 5.44 -6.68
C GLY A 28 -8.82 6.79 -7.38
N ALA A 29 -8.29 7.78 -6.65
CA ALA A 29 -7.93 9.08 -7.22
C ALA A 29 -6.78 8.99 -8.24
N LEU A 30 -5.75 8.18 -7.95
CA LEU A 30 -4.63 7.94 -8.88
C LEU A 30 -5.09 7.24 -10.15
N ILE A 31 -5.94 6.21 -10.03
CA ILE A 31 -6.53 5.51 -11.18
C ILE A 31 -7.38 6.48 -12.00
N ALA A 32 -8.23 7.30 -11.36
CA ALA A 32 -9.02 8.31 -12.06
C ALA A 32 -8.17 9.38 -12.79
N ALA A 33 -6.93 9.60 -12.35
CA ALA A 33 -5.96 10.48 -12.99
C ALA A 33 -5.13 9.80 -14.11
N GLY A 34 -5.39 8.52 -14.41
CA GLY A 34 -4.70 7.76 -15.46
C GLY A 34 -3.45 7.01 -15.00
N TYR A 35 -3.26 6.83 -13.69
CA TYR A 35 -2.25 5.94 -13.15
C TYR A 35 -2.84 4.55 -12.93
N ASP A 36 -2.72 3.67 -13.92
CA ASP A 36 -3.40 2.37 -13.92
C ASP A 36 -2.64 1.26 -13.17
N ASP A 37 -1.36 1.48 -12.83
CA ASP A 37 -0.50 0.51 -12.15
C ASP A 37 -0.27 0.91 -10.69
N VAL A 38 -1.34 0.78 -9.89
CA VAL A 38 -1.37 1.11 -8.46
C VAL A 38 -1.59 -0.17 -7.66
N THR A 39 -0.64 -0.49 -6.78
CA THR A 39 -0.72 -1.63 -5.86
C THR A 39 -0.96 -1.13 -4.43
N LEU A 40 -1.89 -1.77 -3.71
CA LEU A 40 -2.06 -1.60 -2.27
C LEU A 40 -1.33 -2.74 -1.54
N PHE A 41 -0.68 -2.44 -0.42
CA PHE A 41 -0.08 -3.44 0.46
C PHE A 41 -0.37 -3.08 1.92
N GLU A 42 -0.96 -4.01 2.67
CA GLU A 42 -1.29 -3.84 4.08
C GLU A 42 -0.56 -4.90 4.91
N GLU A 43 0.50 -4.52 5.60
CA GLU A 43 1.35 -5.45 6.35
C GLU A 43 0.60 -6.17 7.48
N GLN A 44 -0.55 -5.66 7.93
CA GLN A 44 -1.40 -6.35 8.89
C GLN A 44 -2.25 -7.48 8.28
N ILE A 45 -2.47 -7.49 6.96
CA ILE A 45 -3.34 -8.45 6.24
C ILE A 45 -2.52 -9.39 5.37
N GLU A 46 -1.46 -8.88 4.73
CA GLU A 46 -0.62 -9.67 3.81
C GLU A 46 0.15 -10.76 4.56
N GLU A 47 0.18 -11.96 3.99
CA GLU A 47 1.03 -13.05 4.49
C GLU A 47 2.48 -12.93 4.02
N GLU A 48 2.69 -12.34 2.83
CA GLU A 48 4.01 -12.10 2.28
C GLU A 48 4.68 -10.89 2.98
N PRO A 49 5.95 -10.99 3.41
CA PRO A 49 6.67 -9.83 3.91
C PRO A 49 6.90 -8.77 2.83
N LEU A 50 6.80 -7.49 3.19
CA LEU A 50 7.09 -6.37 2.28
C LEU A 50 8.47 -6.50 1.60
N SER A 51 9.48 -7.00 2.32
CA SER A 51 10.83 -7.20 1.78
C SER A 51 10.87 -8.21 0.63
N SER A 52 10.03 -9.25 0.67
CA SER A 52 9.89 -10.22 -0.41
C SER A 52 9.31 -9.53 -1.65
N LEU A 53 8.23 -8.76 -1.49
CA LEU A 53 7.62 -8.00 -2.58
C LEU A 53 8.64 -7.05 -3.24
N LEU A 54 9.35 -6.26 -2.44
CA LEU A 54 10.32 -5.28 -2.94
C LEU A 54 11.57 -5.92 -3.57
N ALA A 55 11.85 -7.20 -3.28
CA ALA A 55 12.96 -7.93 -3.92
C ALA A 55 12.61 -8.44 -5.33
N ARG A 56 11.33 -8.73 -5.60
CA ARG A 56 10.86 -9.22 -6.90
C ARG A 56 10.35 -8.11 -7.82
N GLU A 57 9.83 -7.04 -7.26
CA GLU A 57 9.13 -5.99 -7.99
C GLU A 57 9.79 -4.63 -7.76
N ARG A 58 9.88 -3.83 -8.83
CA ARG A 58 10.37 -2.46 -8.76
C ARG A 58 9.19 -1.50 -8.90
N TYR A 59 9.11 -0.55 -7.98
CA TYR A 59 8.13 0.54 -8.01
C TYR A 59 8.82 1.87 -8.32
N ASP A 60 8.16 2.70 -9.11
CA ASP A 60 8.63 4.06 -9.44
C ASP A 60 8.37 5.02 -8.27
N LEU A 61 7.30 4.76 -7.50
CA LEU A 61 6.89 5.55 -6.34
C LEU A 61 6.33 4.66 -5.25
N VAL A 62 6.69 4.95 -4.00
CA VAL A 62 6.13 4.31 -2.80
C VAL A 62 5.53 5.37 -1.89
N GLY A 63 4.23 5.29 -1.65
CA GLY A 63 3.52 6.08 -0.64
C GLY A 63 3.31 5.25 0.63
N ILE A 64 3.51 5.85 1.80
CA ILE A 64 3.39 5.19 3.11
C ILE A 64 2.41 5.98 3.97
N SER A 65 1.45 5.30 4.61
CA SER A 65 0.47 5.89 5.53
C SER A 65 0.46 5.23 6.90
#